data_AF-A0AAW2SP71-F1
#
_entry.id   AF-A0AAW2SP71-F1
#
_cell.length_a   1.000
_cell.length_b   1.000
_cell.length_c   1.000
_cell.angle_alpha   90.00
_cell.angle_beta   90.00
_cell.angle_gamma   90.00
#
_symmetry.space_group_name_H-M   'P 1'
#
loop_
_entity.id
_entity.type
_entity.pdbx_description
1 polymer ?
#
loop_
_entity_poly.entity_id
_entity_poly.type
_entity_poly.pdbx_seq_one_letter_code
_entity_poly.pdbx_strand_id
1 'polypeptide(L)'
;MGSEIGDNNLVVTQISVGGLENYVTAKMLLDYFEDNIGLVWRCRLKTSSTPPESNPNYEIDVESVQRKTDYVKIEPHAFVHFAVAHSAKAALDAAGRGELILGRKPLKVSLGPQNPHRMNERRRTTTPYKLSDVLIETGVMRSRDEFLVGWRGPRTGVDFLVDPFNGTCKLHFTKDTAFSFKGEARSAVIKCNFKIEFLPREINEINQYRDFSSLIVLLQLASSPLVYYRTADDDIEESVPFDLLDDDDPWIRTTDFTPTGAIGRCNTYRISARPRNGPSLFKALEYLRKLRVPVLDESPGQTLRVQDEPDFGMPMSDPFFCLQYKEGINFKIMFLLNAVMHKGIINQHQMSEKFFDLLRSQPEELNIVALKHICSYKRPVCDAIKALDSVQKWLLNNPKLLERPREMDDVVEVRRLIITPSKAYCLPPEVELSIEF
;
A
#
# COMPACT_ATOMS: atom_id res chain seq x y z
N MET A 1 35.42 25.03 -17.76
CA MET A 1 35.34 23.72 -18.42
C MET A 1 34.45 22.84 -17.57
N GLY A 2 33.23 22.57 -18.02
CA GLY A 2 32.29 21.72 -17.30
C GLY A 2 32.61 20.26 -17.57
N SER A 3 33.00 19.51 -16.53
CA SER A 3 33.05 18.06 -16.63
C SER A 3 31.62 17.54 -16.66
N GLU A 4 31.21 16.98 -17.80
CA GLU A 4 30.02 16.14 -17.88
C GLU A 4 30.22 14.95 -16.94
N ILE A 5 29.61 15.03 -15.76
CA ILE A 5 29.53 13.92 -14.82
C ILE A 5 28.65 12.85 -15.47
N GLY A 6 29.30 11.80 -15.98
CA GLY A 6 28.65 10.69 -16.70
C GLY A 6 27.69 9.88 -15.82
N ASP A 7 26.79 9.14 -16.47
CA ASP A 7 25.73 8.31 -15.88
C ASP A 7 26.21 7.28 -14.83
N ASN A 8 27.52 7.01 -14.74
CA ASN A 8 28.12 5.99 -13.86
C ASN A 8 28.70 6.51 -12.54
N ASN A 9 28.63 7.82 -12.25
CA ASN A 9 29.16 8.34 -10.99
C ASN A 9 28.16 8.12 -9.85
N LEU A 10 28.33 6.99 -9.16
CA LEU A 10 27.71 6.70 -7.88
C LEU A 10 28.24 7.67 -6.82
N VAL A 11 27.32 8.31 -6.11
CA VAL A 11 27.62 9.28 -5.05
C VAL A 11 26.85 8.92 -3.78
N VAL A 12 27.47 9.22 -2.65
CA VAL A 12 26.81 9.14 -1.34
C VAL A 12 26.56 10.56 -0.88
N THR A 13 25.29 10.92 -0.66
CA THR A 13 24.89 12.22 -0.10
C THR A 13 24.28 12.08 1.29
N GLN A 14 24.04 10.85 1.75
CA GLN A 14 23.44 10.56 3.04
C GLN A 14 24.45 9.89 3.97
N ILE A 15 24.36 10.20 5.26
CA ILE A 15 25.11 9.53 6.32
C ILE A 15 24.17 9.12 7.44
N SER A 16 24.53 8.06 8.16
CA SER A 16 23.96 7.73 9.46
C SER A 16 24.92 8.14 10.57
N VAL A 17 24.38 8.73 11.63
CA VAL A 17 25.12 9.33 12.74
C VAL A 17 24.65 8.72 14.05
N GLY A 18 25.57 8.14 14.81
CA GLY A 18 25.35 7.62 16.16
C GLY A 18 26.25 8.29 17.20
N GLY A 19 26.15 7.83 18.46
CA GLY A 19 26.89 8.44 19.57
C GLY A 19 26.25 9.71 20.13
N LEU A 20 24.95 9.89 19.88
CA LEU A 20 24.19 11.08 20.25
C LEU A 20 23.77 11.05 21.73
N GLU A 21 23.64 12.23 22.32
CA GLU A 21 23.08 12.41 23.66
C GLU A 21 21.56 12.62 23.58
N ASN A 22 20.83 12.25 24.64
CA ASN A 22 19.36 12.23 24.63
C ASN A 22 18.70 13.61 24.47
N TYR A 23 19.43 14.71 24.70
CA TYR A 23 18.90 16.07 24.54
C TYR A 23 19.13 16.64 23.12
N VAL A 24 19.91 15.96 22.28
CA VAL A 24 20.21 16.42 20.93
C VAL A 24 18.92 16.42 20.11
N THR A 25 18.70 17.46 19.32
CA THR A 25 17.57 17.57 18.37
C THR A 25 18.07 17.50 16.93
N ALA A 26 17.17 17.24 15.98
CA ALA A 26 17.48 17.24 14.55
C ALA A 26 18.03 18.60 14.09
N LYS A 27 17.47 19.70 14.62
CA LYS A 27 17.96 21.05 14.36
C LYS A 27 19.40 21.28 14.86
N MET A 28 19.72 20.84 16.08
CA MET A 28 21.09 20.96 16.60
C MET A 28 22.10 20.21 15.74
N LEU A 29 21.72 19.05 15.22
CA LEU A 29 22.55 18.28 14.30
C LEU A 29 22.69 18.97 12.95
N LEU A 30 21.59 19.51 12.41
CA LEU A 30 21.60 20.28 11.17
C LEU A 30 22.57 21.46 11.28
N ASP A 31 22.39 22.33 12.27
CA ASP A 31 23.23 23.51 12.50
C ASP A 31 24.71 23.10 12.66
N TYR A 32 24.98 22.06 13.46
CA TYR A 32 26.34 21.57 13.69
C TYR A 32 27.02 21.08 12.41
N PHE A 33 26.33 20.28 11.59
CA PHE A 33 26.92 19.77 10.35
C PHE A 33 27.09 20.87 9.29
N GLU A 34 26.20 21.87 9.26
CA GLU A 34 26.36 23.03 8.39
C GLU A 34 27.57 23.87 8.75
N ASP A 35 27.80 24.11 10.05
CA ASP A 35 28.94 24.90 10.54
C ASP A 35 30.29 24.20 10.34
N ASN A 36 30.33 22.86 10.43
CA ASN A 36 31.58 22.10 10.45
C ASN A 36 31.92 21.37 9.15
N ILE A 37 30.93 21.00 8.33
CA ILE A 37 31.14 20.12 7.18
C ILE A 37 30.54 20.68 5.89
N GLY A 38 29.29 21.15 5.92
CA GLY A 38 28.65 21.76 4.77
C GLY A 38 27.13 21.63 4.75
N LEU A 39 26.50 22.24 3.75
CA LEU A 39 25.05 22.43 3.65
C LEU A 39 24.27 21.11 3.80
N VAL A 40 23.32 21.10 4.73
CA VAL A 40 22.45 19.97 5.04
C VAL A 40 21.05 20.27 4.53
N TRP A 41 20.42 19.29 3.91
CA TRP A 41 19.07 19.40 3.35
C TRP A 41 17.99 18.83 4.25
N ARG A 42 18.32 17.73 4.92
CA ARG A 42 17.43 17.07 5.87
C ARG A 42 18.24 16.41 6.95
N CYS A 43 17.77 16.55 8.19
CA CYS A 43 18.19 15.73 9.31
C CYS A 43 16.95 15.06 9.89
N ARG A 44 16.95 13.72 9.94
CA ARG A 44 15.98 12.95 10.73
C ARG A 44 16.70 12.36 11.93
N LEU A 45 16.33 12.79 13.13
CA LEU A 45 16.76 12.19 14.38
C LEU A 45 15.74 11.13 14.83
N LYS A 46 16.21 9.88 14.90
CA LYS A 46 15.43 8.74 15.32
C LYS A 46 15.67 8.41 16.79
N THR A 47 14.63 8.63 17.59
CA THR A 47 14.58 8.25 19.01
C THR A 47 13.53 7.19 19.28
N SER A 48 12.71 6.89 18.27
CA SER A 48 11.62 5.94 18.32
C SER A 48 12.02 4.61 17.66
N SER A 49 11.46 3.51 18.14
CA SER A 49 11.70 2.18 17.59
C SER A 49 10.52 1.27 17.84
N THR A 50 10.35 0.30 16.95
CA THR A 50 9.46 -0.84 17.18
C THR A 50 9.95 -1.58 18.41
N PRO A 51 9.08 -1.92 19.38
CA PRO A 51 9.50 -2.67 20.56
C PRO A 51 10.17 -4.00 20.15
N PRO A 52 11.32 -4.36 20.74
CA PRO A 52 12.02 -5.59 20.40
C PRO A 52 11.14 -6.81 20.72
N GLU A 53 11.25 -7.85 19.89
CA GLU A 53 10.45 -9.09 20.01
C GLU A 53 8.93 -8.86 20.06
N SER A 54 8.45 -7.84 19.34
CA SER A 54 7.03 -7.55 19.20
C SER A 54 6.60 -7.56 17.74
N ASN A 55 5.30 -7.79 17.51
CA ASN A 55 4.69 -7.69 16.19
C ASN A 55 3.48 -6.74 16.27
N PRO A 56 3.19 -5.99 15.20
CA PRO A 56 1.97 -5.19 15.15
C PRO A 56 0.75 -6.11 15.30
N ASN A 57 -0.18 -5.70 16.15
CA ASN A 57 -1.43 -6.41 16.39
C ASN A 57 -2.61 -5.47 16.11
N TYR A 58 -3.30 -5.71 15.00
CA TYR A 58 -4.39 -4.88 14.51
C TYR A 58 -5.76 -5.28 15.07
N GLU A 59 -5.84 -6.38 15.83
CA GLU A 59 -7.08 -6.83 16.50
C GLU A 59 -7.30 -6.10 17.84
N ILE A 60 -6.26 -5.46 18.36
CA ILE A 60 -6.32 -4.75 19.63
C ILE A 60 -6.85 -3.34 19.41
N ASP A 61 -7.91 -2.99 20.14
CA ASP A 61 -8.37 -1.62 20.23
C ASP A 61 -7.35 -0.77 20.98
N VAL A 62 -6.73 0.15 20.25
CA VAL A 62 -5.67 1.03 20.74
C VAL A 62 -6.17 1.96 21.86
N GLU A 63 -7.46 2.32 21.87
CA GLU A 63 -8.05 3.16 22.92
C GLU A 63 -8.19 2.41 24.25
N SER A 64 -8.34 1.08 24.20
CA SER A 64 -8.46 0.22 25.37
C SER A 64 -7.13 -0.10 26.06
N VAL A 65 -6.00 0.11 25.37
CA VAL A 65 -4.66 -0.22 25.89
C VAL A 65 -4.08 0.97 26.65
N GLN A 66 -3.68 0.75 27.90
CA GLN A 66 -2.86 1.73 28.61
C GLN A 66 -1.56 1.94 27.84
N ARG A 67 -1.32 3.18 27.37
CA ARG A 67 -0.08 3.57 26.70
C ARG A 67 1.10 3.37 27.64
N LYS A 68 1.76 2.22 27.53
CA LYS A 68 3.00 1.93 28.23
C LYS A 68 4.14 2.09 27.23
N THR A 69 4.98 3.07 27.49
CA THR A 69 6.25 3.29 26.77
C THR A 69 7.41 2.57 27.47
N ASP A 70 7.10 1.62 28.36
CA ASP A 70 8.04 0.87 29.19
C ASP A 70 8.71 -0.26 28.39
N TYR A 71 9.39 0.10 27.31
CA TYR A 71 10.24 -0.81 26.55
C TYR A 71 11.57 -0.14 26.21
N VAL A 72 12.60 -0.96 26.01
CA VAL A 72 13.95 -0.47 25.70
C VAL A 72 13.91 0.26 24.37
N LYS A 73 14.10 1.58 24.42
CA LYS A 73 14.28 2.41 23.22
C LYS A 73 15.69 2.24 22.70
N ILE A 74 15.83 2.32 21.38
CA ILE A 74 17.15 2.30 20.74
C ILE A 74 17.99 3.49 21.19
N GLU A 75 19.31 3.36 21.05
CA GLU A 75 20.20 4.51 21.14
C GLU A 75 19.84 5.53 20.04
N PRO A 76 19.75 6.83 20.36
CA PRO A 76 19.45 7.85 19.36
C PRO A 76 20.47 7.83 18.23
N HIS A 77 19.97 7.83 17.00
CA HIS A 77 20.76 7.95 15.79
C HIS A 77 20.05 8.85 14.79
N ALA A 78 20.79 9.42 13.83
CA ALA A 78 20.23 10.35 12.87
C ALA A 78 20.64 10.01 11.44
N PHE A 79 19.76 10.33 10.49
CA PHE A 79 20.04 10.30 9.06
C PHE A 79 20.20 11.72 8.57
N VAL A 80 21.37 12.06 8.05
CA VAL A 80 21.72 13.40 7.57
C VAL A 80 21.93 13.35 6.06
N HIS A 81 21.20 14.18 5.33
CA HIS A 81 21.31 14.32 3.89
C HIS A 81 22.00 15.64 3.54
N PHE A 82 23.19 15.58 2.98
CA PHE A 82 23.95 16.74 2.49
C PHE A 82 23.56 17.16 1.08
N ALA A 83 23.77 18.44 0.77
CA ALA A 83 23.58 18.98 -0.56
C ALA A 83 24.55 18.40 -1.61
N VAL A 84 25.76 18.04 -1.18
CA VAL A 84 26.85 17.56 -2.04
C VAL A 84 27.51 16.32 -1.46
N ALA A 85 27.94 15.42 -2.34
CA ALA A 85 28.52 14.13 -1.95
C ALA A 85 29.88 14.24 -1.25
N HIS A 86 30.62 15.31 -1.53
CA HIS A 86 31.88 15.61 -0.85
C HIS A 86 31.67 15.76 0.67
N SER A 87 30.59 16.41 1.10
CA SER A 87 30.30 16.63 2.52
C SER A 87 30.04 15.33 3.27
N ALA A 88 29.37 14.36 2.65
CA ALA A 88 29.17 13.04 3.28
C ALA A 88 30.51 12.30 3.51
N LYS A 89 31.44 12.37 2.56
CA LYS A 89 32.79 11.79 2.72
C LYS A 89 33.61 12.57 3.76
N ALA A 90 33.57 13.90 3.70
CA ALA A 90 34.26 14.75 4.66
C ALA A 90 33.78 14.50 6.11
N ALA A 91 32.47 14.30 6.31
CA ALA A 91 31.90 13.93 7.60
C ALA A 91 32.44 12.58 8.09
N LEU A 92 32.51 11.58 7.22
CA LEU A 92 33.08 10.27 7.57
C LEU A 92 34.56 10.39 7.97
N ASP A 93 35.35 11.12 7.18
CA ASP A 93 36.78 11.28 7.44
C ASP A 93 37.03 12.07 8.73
N ALA A 94 36.25 13.13 8.99
CA ALA A 94 36.31 13.91 10.22
C ALA A 94 35.90 13.08 11.45
N ALA A 95 34.86 12.23 11.33
CA ALA A 95 34.50 11.28 12.38
C ALA A 95 35.63 10.27 12.65
N GLY A 96 36.26 9.75 11.59
CA GLY A 96 37.40 8.83 11.69
C GLY A 96 38.64 9.43 12.36
N ARG A 97 38.82 10.76 12.25
CA ARG A 97 39.85 11.52 12.97
C ARG A 97 39.45 11.94 14.39
N GLY A 98 38.21 11.67 14.80
CA GLY A 98 37.67 12.08 16.11
C GLY A 98 37.41 13.59 16.24
N GLU A 99 37.27 14.31 15.12
CA GLU A 99 37.05 15.76 15.09
C GLU A 99 35.58 16.13 15.29
N LEU A 100 34.67 15.21 14.95
CA LEU A 100 33.23 15.41 15.13
C LEU A 100 32.81 15.10 16.57
N ILE A 101 32.63 16.14 17.37
CA ILE A 101 32.21 16.07 18.77
C ILE A 101 31.00 16.98 18.94
N LEU A 102 29.87 16.39 19.33
CA LEU A 102 28.66 17.13 19.69
C LEU A 102 28.31 16.82 21.14
N GLY A 103 28.31 17.84 22.00
CA GLY A 103 28.20 17.64 23.45
C GLY A 103 29.51 17.08 24.02
N ARG A 104 29.43 15.94 24.72
CA ARG A 104 30.57 15.27 25.37
C ARG A 104 31.01 13.99 24.68
N LYS A 105 30.31 13.57 23.61
CA LYS A 105 30.59 12.32 22.90
C LYS A 105 31.08 12.57 21.48
N PRO A 106 32.08 11.80 21.02
CA PRO A 106 32.43 11.79 19.60
C PRO A 106 31.32 11.14 18.79
N LEU A 107 30.99 11.74 17.66
CA LEU A 107 30.00 11.23 16.72
C LEU A 107 30.57 10.04 15.95
N LYS A 108 29.74 9.00 15.78
CA LYS A 108 30.05 7.86 14.91
C LYS A 108 29.31 8.06 13.60
N VAL A 109 30.03 8.05 12.47
CA VAL A 109 29.44 8.26 11.15
C VAL A 109 29.62 7.02 10.29
N SER A 110 28.58 6.65 9.56
CA SER A 110 28.64 5.67 8.48
C SER A 110 27.98 6.24 7.22
N LEU A 111 28.49 5.84 6.06
CA LEU A 111 27.91 6.24 4.77
C LEU A 111 26.58 5.53 4.52
N GLY A 112 25.62 6.27 3.96
CA GLY A 112 24.38 5.72 3.42
C GLY A 112 24.58 5.06 2.04
N PRO A 113 23.48 4.73 1.34
CA PRO A 113 23.50 4.05 0.06
C PRO A 113 24.13 4.91 -1.02
N GLN A 114 24.83 4.23 -1.92
CA GLN A 114 25.35 4.83 -3.13
C GLN A 114 24.22 5.00 -4.15
N ASN A 115 24.01 6.24 -4.59
CA ASN A 115 22.97 6.61 -5.53
C ASN A 115 23.61 7.25 -6.78
N PRO A 116 23.12 6.98 -8.00
CA PRO A 116 23.59 7.71 -9.17
C PRO A 116 23.39 9.22 -8.98
N HIS A 117 24.39 10.05 -9.28
CA HIS A 117 24.29 11.51 -9.07
C HIS A 117 23.04 12.13 -9.73
N ARG A 118 22.76 11.73 -10.97
CA ARG A 118 21.59 12.19 -11.73
C ARG A 118 20.26 11.80 -11.08
N MET A 119 20.24 10.78 -10.23
CA MET A 119 19.03 10.36 -9.54
C MET A 119 18.57 11.42 -8.53
N ASN A 120 19.52 12.00 -7.79
CA ASN A 120 19.25 13.13 -6.89
C ASN A 120 18.77 14.36 -7.67
N GLU A 121 19.40 14.70 -8.79
CA GLU A 121 18.99 15.83 -9.64
C GLU A 121 17.59 15.63 -10.25
N ARG A 122 17.32 14.41 -10.73
CA ARG A 122 16.00 14.05 -11.28
C ARG A 122 14.92 14.10 -10.21
N ARG A 123 15.20 13.68 -8.97
CA ARG A 123 14.21 13.78 -7.88
C ARG A 123 13.84 15.23 -7.57
N ARG A 124 14.81 16.16 -7.59
CA ARG A 124 14.57 17.61 -7.39
C ARG A 124 13.60 18.21 -8.43
N THR A 125 13.62 17.67 -9.65
CA THR A 125 12.84 18.20 -10.79
C THR A 125 11.56 17.41 -11.07
N THR A 126 11.47 16.18 -10.58
CA THR A 126 10.33 15.28 -10.78
C THR A 126 9.57 15.14 -9.46
N THR A 127 8.71 16.12 -9.17
CA THR A 127 7.91 16.12 -7.95
C THR A 127 6.67 15.22 -8.08
N PRO A 128 6.26 14.54 -6.99
CA PRO A 128 5.04 13.77 -6.97
C PRO A 128 3.82 14.71 -7.03
N TYR A 129 2.78 14.27 -7.72
CA TYR A 129 1.47 14.94 -7.66
C TYR A 129 0.81 14.58 -6.34
N LYS A 130 0.86 15.53 -5.39
CA LYS A 130 0.32 15.37 -4.04
C LYS A 130 -1.09 15.92 -3.94
N LEU A 131 -2.01 15.09 -3.45
CA LEU A 131 -3.34 15.48 -3.01
C LEU A 131 -3.39 15.33 -1.50
N SER A 132 -3.35 16.44 -0.78
CA SER A 132 -3.32 16.43 0.68
C SER A 132 -4.70 16.39 1.29
N ASP A 133 -4.82 15.75 2.44
CA ASP A 133 -6.03 15.68 3.24
C ASP A 133 -7.24 15.14 2.45
N VAL A 134 -7.01 13.99 1.79
CA VAL A 134 -8.04 13.25 1.07
C VAL A 134 -8.79 12.30 2.00
N LEU A 135 -10.03 11.97 1.65
CA LEU A 135 -10.75 10.87 2.28
C LEU A 135 -10.57 9.62 1.44
N ILE A 136 -10.25 8.51 2.09
CA ILE A 136 -10.08 7.21 1.45
C ILE A 136 -11.08 6.21 1.99
N GLU A 137 -11.74 5.51 1.07
CA GLU A 137 -12.58 4.37 1.36
C GLU A 137 -12.19 3.23 0.41
N THR A 138 -12.00 2.03 0.95
CA THR A 138 -11.75 0.82 0.15
C THR A 138 -12.96 -0.11 0.26
N GLY A 139 -13.30 -0.76 -0.84
CA GLY A 139 -14.54 -1.52 -0.94
C GLY A 139 -14.73 -2.25 -2.26
N VAL A 140 -15.95 -2.72 -2.48
CA VAL A 140 -16.34 -3.46 -3.69
C VAL A 140 -17.56 -2.86 -4.34
N MET A 141 -17.57 -2.84 -5.67
CA MET A 141 -18.73 -2.42 -6.46
C MET A 141 -19.74 -3.57 -6.52
N ARG A 142 -20.90 -3.43 -5.87
CA ARG A 142 -21.99 -4.42 -5.93
C ARG A 142 -22.70 -4.40 -7.28
N SER A 143 -22.87 -3.19 -7.81
CA SER A 143 -23.40 -2.93 -9.15
C SER A 143 -22.66 -1.73 -9.74
N ARG A 144 -23.08 -1.24 -10.91
CA ARG A 144 -22.45 -0.07 -11.55
C ARG A 144 -22.51 1.19 -10.69
N ASP A 145 -23.56 1.32 -9.87
CA ASP A 145 -23.87 2.55 -9.12
C ASP A 145 -23.85 2.35 -7.60
N GLU A 146 -23.45 1.18 -7.12
CA GLU A 146 -23.51 0.83 -5.70
C GLU A 146 -22.14 0.36 -5.22
N PHE A 147 -21.52 1.18 -4.38
CA PHE A 147 -20.23 0.94 -3.75
C PHE A 147 -20.41 0.57 -2.29
N LEU A 148 -19.96 -0.62 -1.93
CA LEU A 148 -19.97 -1.10 -0.55
C LEU A 148 -18.59 -0.87 0.07
N VAL A 149 -18.55 -0.09 1.14
CA VAL A 149 -17.33 0.28 1.85
C VAL A 149 -16.96 -0.83 2.83
N GLY A 150 -15.75 -1.38 2.67
CA GLY A 150 -15.17 -2.35 3.59
C GLY A 150 -14.31 -1.70 4.68
N TRP A 151 -13.67 -0.56 4.37
CA TRP A 151 -12.90 0.22 5.35
C TRP A 151 -12.80 1.70 4.95
N ARG A 152 -12.72 2.57 5.96
CA ARG A 152 -12.47 4.01 5.82
C ARG A 152 -11.17 4.40 6.50
N GLY A 153 -10.36 5.18 5.80
CA GLY A 153 -9.13 5.74 6.37
C GLY A 153 -9.37 6.85 7.38
N PRO A 154 -8.28 7.39 7.93
CA PRO A 154 -8.34 8.55 8.80
C PRO A 154 -9.12 9.71 8.15
N ARG A 155 -9.87 10.45 8.97
CA ARG A 155 -10.69 11.58 8.49
C ARG A 155 -9.86 12.76 7.95
N THR A 156 -8.60 12.84 8.38
CA THR A 156 -7.68 13.92 8.05
C THR A 156 -6.25 13.40 7.99
N GLY A 157 -5.37 14.12 7.29
CA GLY A 157 -3.94 13.81 7.28
C GLY A 157 -3.58 12.62 6.39
N VAL A 158 -4.46 12.25 5.46
CA VAL A 158 -4.16 11.28 4.41
C VAL A 158 -3.68 12.02 3.17
N ASP A 159 -2.52 11.64 2.66
CA ASP A 159 -1.95 12.14 1.42
C ASP A 159 -2.03 11.06 0.34
N PHE A 160 -2.63 11.39 -0.81
CA PHE A 160 -2.52 10.57 -2.02
C PHE A 160 -1.44 11.15 -2.93
N LEU A 161 -0.45 10.33 -3.27
CA LEU A 161 0.71 10.70 -4.05
C LEU A 161 0.75 9.87 -5.33
N VAL A 162 0.83 10.52 -6.48
CA VAL A 162 1.19 9.87 -7.74
C VAL A 162 2.60 10.34 -8.08
N ASP A 163 3.57 9.42 -8.06
CA ASP A 163 5.00 9.75 -8.13
C ASP A 163 5.59 9.33 -9.49
N PRO A 164 5.83 10.27 -10.42
CA PRO A 164 6.42 9.97 -11.72
C PRO A 164 7.88 9.54 -11.67
N PHE A 165 8.58 9.86 -10.59
CA PHE A 165 9.98 9.49 -10.41
C PHE A 165 10.11 7.99 -10.13
N ASN A 166 9.32 7.49 -9.16
CA ASN A 166 9.29 6.07 -8.79
C ASN A 166 8.35 5.24 -9.68
N GLY A 167 7.41 5.88 -10.39
CA GLY A 167 6.36 5.19 -11.12
C GLY A 167 5.38 4.47 -10.20
N THR A 168 5.07 5.06 -9.05
CA THR A 168 4.26 4.46 -7.97
C THR A 168 3.12 5.40 -7.56
N CYS A 169 2.00 4.84 -7.15
CA CYS A 169 0.95 5.54 -6.43
C CYS A 169 1.02 5.15 -4.94
N LYS A 170 0.88 6.13 -4.04
CA LYS A 170 1.01 5.91 -2.60
C LYS A 170 -0.10 6.62 -1.84
N LEU A 171 -0.58 6.01 -0.77
CA LEU A 171 -1.41 6.65 0.24
C LEU A 171 -0.62 6.66 1.55
N HIS A 172 -0.37 7.84 2.07
CA HIS A 172 0.37 8.03 3.32
C HIS A 172 -0.54 8.61 4.39
N PHE A 173 -0.47 8.06 5.59
CA PHE A 173 -1.16 8.60 6.76
C PHE A 173 -0.49 8.08 8.03
N THR A 174 -0.79 8.73 9.15
CA THR A 174 -0.26 8.35 10.46
C THR A 174 -1.38 7.82 11.34
N LYS A 175 -1.11 6.76 12.10
CA LYS A 175 -2.04 6.23 13.12
C LYS A 175 -1.30 5.60 14.30
N ASP A 176 -1.96 5.55 15.44
CA ASP A 176 -1.49 4.77 16.58
C ASP A 176 -1.67 3.27 16.28
N THR A 177 -0.69 2.45 16.67
CA THR A 177 -0.65 1.02 16.40
C THR A 177 -0.19 0.26 17.63
N ALA A 178 -0.93 -0.79 18.00
CA ALA A 178 -0.57 -1.68 19.07
C ALA A 178 0.45 -2.74 18.60
N PHE A 179 1.41 -3.05 19.47
CA PHE A 179 2.42 -4.08 19.28
C PHE A 179 2.32 -5.07 20.44
N SER A 180 2.13 -6.35 20.13
CA SER A 180 2.10 -7.43 21.12
C SER A 180 3.48 -8.05 21.26
N PHE A 181 3.96 -8.19 22.50
CA PHE A 181 5.24 -8.84 22.79
C PHE A 181 5.09 -10.36 22.71
N LYS A 182 6.04 -11.04 22.07
CA LYS A 182 6.01 -12.50 21.94
C LYS A 182 6.06 -13.15 23.32
N GLY A 183 5.12 -14.06 23.59
CA GLY A 183 5.06 -14.84 24.83
C GLY A 183 4.52 -14.07 26.05
N GLU A 184 4.02 -12.85 25.87
CA GLU A 184 3.50 -12.03 26.98
C GLU A 184 2.13 -11.43 26.65
N ALA A 185 1.28 -11.24 27.65
CA ALA A 185 -0.01 -10.57 27.50
C ALA A 185 0.09 -9.02 27.49
N ARG A 186 1.31 -8.48 27.38
CA ARG A 186 1.54 -7.04 27.33
C ARG A 186 1.53 -6.53 25.89
N SER A 187 1.06 -5.30 25.72
CA SER A 187 1.13 -4.56 24.46
C SER A 187 1.65 -3.15 24.69
N ALA A 188 2.36 -2.62 23.69
CA ALA A 188 2.77 -1.22 23.62
C ALA A 188 2.02 -0.54 22.47
N VAL A 189 1.72 0.74 22.62
CA VAL A 189 1.10 1.56 21.57
C VAL A 189 2.12 2.59 21.11
N ILE A 190 2.41 2.61 19.82
CA ILE A 190 3.31 3.59 19.21
C ILE A 190 2.63 4.24 18.02
N LYS A 191 3.06 5.46 17.68
CA LYS A 191 2.59 6.15 16.49
C LYS A 191 3.39 5.69 15.27
N CYS A 192 2.69 5.29 14.21
CA CYS A 192 3.28 4.78 12.99
C CYS A 192 2.79 5.53 11.76
N ASN A 193 3.72 5.80 10.84
CA ASN A 193 3.42 6.22 9.48
C ASN A 193 3.12 4.96 8.66
N PHE A 194 2.01 4.96 7.94
CA PHE A 194 1.62 3.90 7.02
C PHE A 194 1.75 4.38 5.59
N LYS A 195 2.18 3.46 4.72
CA LYS A 195 2.25 3.63 3.28
C LYS A 195 1.54 2.46 2.61
N ILE A 196 0.48 2.77 1.86
CA ILE A 196 -0.17 1.84 0.94
C ILE A 196 0.34 2.16 -0.45
N GLU A 197 1.02 1.24 -1.12
CA GLU A 197 1.73 1.46 -2.39
C GLU A 197 1.25 0.49 -3.47
N PHE A 198 1.03 1.01 -4.67
CA PHE A 198 0.65 0.22 -5.86
C PHE A 198 1.17 0.89 -7.13
N LEU A 199 1.24 0.13 -8.21
CA LEU A 199 1.80 0.59 -9.47
C LEU A 199 0.69 1.06 -10.42
N PRO A 200 0.94 2.10 -11.26
CA PRO A 200 -0.03 2.53 -12.26
C PRO A 200 -0.53 1.42 -13.19
N ARG A 201 0.32 0.44 -13.51
CA ARG A 201 -0.04 -0.72 -14.35
C ARG A 201 -1.04 -1.68 -13.70
N GLU A 202 -1.21 -1.59 -12.39
CA GLU A 202 -2.16 -2.39 -11.62
C GLU A 202 -3.55 -1.72 -11.59
N ILE A 203 -3.68 -0.50 -12.12
CA ILE A 203 -4.97 0.19 -12.20
C ILE A 203 -5.70 -0.28 -13.46
N ASN A 204 -6.81 -0.99 -13.28
CA ASN A 204 -7.68 -1.45 -14.37
C ASN A 204 -8.42 -0.28 -15.03
N GLU A 205 -8.99 0.59 -14.22
CA GLU A 205 -9.72 1.78 -14.66
C GLU A 205 -9.84 2.81 -13.54
N ILE A 206 -10.07 4.06 -13.95
CA ILE A 206 -10.31 5.20 -13.09
C ILE A 206 -11.62 5.86 -13.49
N ASN A 207 -12.58 5.96 -12.58
CA ASN A 207 -13.81 6.73 -12.80
C ASN A 207 -13.72 8.05 -12.02
N GLN A 208 -13.94 9.16 -12.73
CA GLN A 208 -13.97 10.48 -12.11
C GLN A 208 -15.41 10.94 -11.89
N TYR A 209 -15.70 11.36 -10.66
CA TYR A 209 -16.96 12.00 -10.27
C TYR A 209 -16.68 13.38 -9.71
N ARG A 210 -17.66 14.27 -9.88
CA ARG A 210 -17.68 15.57 -9.22
C ARG A 210 -18.94 15.66 -8.40
N ASP A 211 -18.75 15.90 -7.11
CA ASP A 211 -19.81 16.30 -6.19
C ASP A 211 -19.67 17.81 -5.90
N PHE A 212 -20.72 18.44 -5.37
CA PHE A 212 -20.75 19.87 -5.08
C PHE A 212 -19.59 20.33 -4.18
N SER A 213 -19.07 19.44 -3.32
CA SER A 213 -18.02 19.75 -2.36
C SER A 213 -16.71 19.00 -2.58
N SER A 214 -16.61 18.09 -3.56
CA SER A 214 -15.46 17.17 -3.66
C SER A 214 -15.21 16.66 -5.07
N LEU A 215 -13.93 16.47 -5.37
CA LEU A 215 -13.44 15.76 -6.54
C LEU A 215 -13.23 14.30 -6.15
N ILE A 216 -14.00 13.40 -6.71
CA ILE A 216 -13.99 11.99 -6.33
C ILE A 216 -13.37 11.18 -7.47
N VAL A 217 -12.51 10.24 -7.08
CA VAL A 217 -11.87 9.30 -7.99
C VAL A 217 -12.12 7.90 -7.46
N LEU A 218 -12.69 7.02 -8.29
CA LEU A 218 -12.70 5.59 -8.03
C LEU A 218 -11.56 4.95 -8.81
N LEU A 219 -10.62 4.32 -8.09
CA LEU A 219 -9.56 3.52 -8.67
C LEU A 219 -9.93 2.04 -8.52
N GLN A 220 -9.95 1.31 -9.62
CA GLN A 220 -10.09 -0.15 -9.56
C GLN A 220 -8.72 -0.79 -9.79
N LEU A 221 -8.23 -1.52 -8.80
CA LEU A 221 -6.96 -2.22 -8.85
C LEU A 221 -7.16 -3.68 -9.32
N ALA A 222 -6.19 -4.19 -10.07
CA ALA A 222 -6.10 -5.57 -10.52
C ALA A 222 -5.48 -6.49 -9.46
N SER A 223 -4.87 -5.88 -8.44
CA SER A 223 -4.05 -6.50 -7.42
C SER A 223 -4.13 -5.62 -6.17
N SER A 224 -4.13 -6.22 -4.98
CA SER A 224 -4.14 -5.45 -3.73
C SER A 224 -2.86 -4.63 -3.57
N PRO A 225 -2.90 -3.50 -2.87
CA PRO A 225 -1.70 -2.71 -2.69
C PRO A 225 -0.80 -3.30 -1.60
N LEU A 226 0.44 -2.86 -1.61
CA LEU A 226 1.46 -3.21 -0.64
C LEU A 226 1.32 -2.32 0.59
N VAL A 227 1.39 -2.89 1.77
CA VAL A 227 1.24 -2.14 3.04
C VAL A 227 2.56 -2.14 3.78
N TYR A 228 3.04 -0.94 4.10
CA TYR A 228 4.24 -0.70 4.88
C TYR A 228 3.94 0.18 6.07
N TYR A 229 4.77 0.06 7.11
CA TYR A 229 4.79 1.01 8.21
C TYR A 229 6.23 1.39 8.60
N ARG A 230 6.37 2.53 9.26
CA ARG A 230 7.55 2.92 10.03
C ARG A 230 7.12 3.76 11.24
N THR A 231 8.02 3.98 12.17
CA THR A 231 7.75 4.86 13.33
C THR A 231 7.48 6.30 12.87
N ALA A 232 6.67 7.04 13.64
CA ALA A 232 6.26 8.40 13.26
C ALA A 232 6.79 9.51 14.17
N ASP A 233 7.29 9.17 15.36
CA ASP A 233 7.70 10.14 16.38
C ASP A 233 9.17 10.58 16.23
N ASP A 234 9.67 10.60 15.00
CA ASP A 234 11.03 11.04 14.69
C ASP A 234 11.06 12.57 14.55
N ASP A 235 12.14 13.18 15.03
CA ASP A 235 12.37 14.62 14.90
C ASP A 235 13.00 14.88 13.52
N ILE A 236 12.34 15.67 12.68
CA ILE A 236 12.75 15.90 11.29
C ILE A 236 12.86 17.39 11.03
N GLU A 237 14.06 17.82 10.62
CA GLU A 237 14.32 19.17 10.14
C GLU A 237 14.67 19.12 8.64
N GLU A 238 13.95 19.90 7.83
CA GLU A 238 14.18 20.02 6.38
C GLU A 238 14.44 21.49 6.02
N SER A 239 15.54 21.76 5.33
CA SER A 239 15.96 23.12 4.94
C SER A 239 15.56 23.50 3.51
N VAL A 240 14.95 22.56 2.76
CA VAL A 240 14.67 22.72 1.33
C VAL A 240 13.19 22.55 0.98
N PRO A 241 12.66 23.31 0.00
CA PRO A 241 11.24 23.25 -0.36
C PRO A 241 10.91 22.20 -1.45
N PHE A 242 11.89 21.42 -1.90
CA PHE A 242 11.72 20.41 -2.96
C PHE A 242 11.82 18.99 -2.41
N ASP A 243 11.23 18.03 -3.12
CA ASP A 243 11.26 16.63 -2.72
C ASP A 243 12.67 16.05 -2.74
N LEU A 244 13.02 15.36 -1.65
CA LEU A 244 14.24 14.58 -1.52
C LEU A 244 13.97 13.09 -1.78
N LEU A 245 15.03 12.31 -1.97
CA LEU A 245 14.93 10.86 -1.82
C LEU A 245 14.56 10.53 -0.37
N ASP A 246 13.89 9.39 -0.16
CA ASP A 246 13.64 8.89 1.20
C ASP A 246 15.00 8.66 1.90
N ASP A 247 15.00 8.75 3.22
CA ASP A 247 16.19 8.44 4.02
C ASP A 247 16.36 6.94 4.19
N ASP A 248 17.49 6.54 4.76
CA ASP A 248 17.83 5.15 5.07
C ASP A 248 16.99 4.55 6.20
N ASP A 249 15.98 5.28 6.70
CA ASP A 249 15.02 4.77 7.65
C ASP A 249 14.04 3.79 6.96
N PRO A 250 14.13 2.48 7.25
CA PRO A 250 13.47 1.47 6.45
C PRO A 250 11.95 1.48 6.65
N TRP A 251 11.23 1.32 5.54
CA TRP A 251 9.84 0.90 5.56
C TRP A 251 9.74 -0.60 5.84
N ILE A 252 9.02 -0.98 6.88
CA ILE A 252 8.79 -2.37 7.25
C ILE A 252 7.52 -2.85 6.56
N ARG A 253 7.63 -3.96 5.82
CA ARG A 253 6.46 -4.60 5.21
C ARG A 253 5.52 -5.13 6.29
N THR A 254 4.22 -4.93 6.11
CA THR A 254 3.20 -5.45 7.02
C THR A 254 1.98 -5.98 6.28
N THR A 255 1.05 -6.55 7.03
CA THR A 255 -0.22 -7.09 6.55
C THR A 255 -1.31 -6.03 6.53
N ASP A 256 -2.46 -6.41 5.99
CA ASP A 256 -3.68 -5.63 6.11
C ASP A 256 -4.00 -5.39 7.59
N PHE A 257 -4.19 -4.12 7.93
CA PHE A 257 -4.48 -3.67 9.29
C PHE A 257 -5.96 -3.41 9.53
N THR A 258 -6.81 -3.61 8.52
CA THR A 258 -8.24 -3.38 8.60
C THR A 258 -8.93 -4.59 9.26
N PRO A 259 -10.01 -4.38 10.04
CA PRO A 259 -10.66 -5.47 10.79
C PRO A 259 -11.12 -6.64 9.91
N THR A 260 -11.57 -6.36 8.69
CA THR A 260 -12.11 -7.35 7.75
C THR A 260 -11.12 -7.79 6.67
N GLY A 261 -9.87 -7.32 6.71
CA GLY A 261 -8.93 -7.53 5.60
C GLY A 261 -9.37 -6.83 4.31
N ALA A 262 -10.01 -5.66 4.42
CA ALA A 262 -10.55 -4.85 3.35
C ALA A 262 -9.49 -4.40 2.31
N ILE A 263 -8.28 -4.02 2.72
CA ILE A 263 -7.22 -3.60 1.77
C ILE A 263 -6.79 -4.78 0.89
N GLY A 264 -6.71 -5.97 1.48
CA GLY A 264 -6.36 -7.22 0.81
C GLY A 264 -7.48 -7.77 -0.06
N ARG A 265 -8.74 -7.79 0.41
CA ARG A 265 -9.85 -8.42 -0.31
C ARG A 265 -10.56 -7.49 -1.29
N CYS A 266 -10.59 -6.19 -1.02
CA CYS A 266 -11.28 -5.21 -1.86
C CYS A 266 -10.35 -4.68 -2.95
N ASN A 267 -10.94 -4.37 -4.11
CA ASN A 267 -10.19 -3.92 -5.28
C ASN A 267 -10.55 -2.50 -5.71
N THR A 268 -11.51 -1.85 -5.06
CA THR A 268 -11.99 -0.52 -5.45
C THR A 268 -11.69 0.49 -4.36
N TYR A 269 -10.98 1.56 -4.72
CA TYR A 269 -10.56 2.63 -3.84
C TYR A 269 -11.25 3.94 -4.23
N ARG A 270 -12.08 4.48 -3.34
CA ARG A 270 -12.69 5.78 -3.48
C ARG A 270 -11.85 6.83 -2.77
N ILE A 271 -11.29 7.76 -3.54
CA ILE A 271 -10.50 8.89 -3.06
C ILE A 271 -11.30 10.17 -3.27
N SER A 272 -11.70 10.83 -2.19
CA SER A 272 -12.39 12.12 -2.22
C SER A 272 -11.43 13.23 -1.84
N ALA A 273 -11.16 14.13 -2.78
CA ALA A 273 -10.25 15.25 -2.61
C ALA A 273 -11.04 16.58 -2.58
N ARG A 274 -10.58 17.52 -1.75
CA ARG A 274 -11.13 18.88 -1.74
C ARG A 274 -10.89 19.58 -3.10
N PRO A 275 -11.75 20.50 -3.55
CA PRO A 275 -11.59 21.19 -4.83
C PRO A 275 -10.24 21.90 -5.02
N ARG A 276 -9.61 22.37 -3.94
CA ARG A 276 -8.25 22.95 -3.94
C ARG A 276 -7.17 22.01 -4.51
N ASN A 277 -7.37 20.69 -4.40
CA ASN A 277 -6.47 19.68 -4.94
C ASN A 277 -6.68 19.45 -6.44
N GLY A 278 -7.67 20.11 -7.07
CA GLY A 278 -8.04 19.91 -8.47
C GLY A 278 -6.90 20.01 -9.48
N PRO A 279 -6.03 21.04 -9.42
CA PRO A 279 -4.89 21.14 -10.31
C PRO A 279 -3.90 19.97 -10.17
N SER A 280 -3.66 19.51 -8.94
CA SER A 280 -2.79 18.37 -8.66
C SER A 280 -3.42 17.06 -9.15
N LEU A 281 -4.71 16.87 -8.88
CA LEU A 281 -5.48 15.72 -9.38
C LEU A 281 -5.46 15.66 -10.91
N PHE A 282 -5.67 16.78 -11.59
CA PHE A 282 -5.66 16.82 -13.04
C PHE A 282 -4.31 16.40 -13.62
N LYS A 283 -3.21 16.94 -13.10
CA LYS A 283 -1.84 16.52 -13.49
C LYS A 283 -1.58 15.04 -13.23
N ALA A 284 -2.04 14.53 -12.08
CA ALA A 284 -1.93 13.11 -11.74
C ALA A 284 -2.70 12.22 -12.74
N LEU A 285 -3.93 12.57 -13.07
CA LEU A 285 -4.74 11.83 -14.05
C LEU A 285 -4.15 11.91 -15.46
N GLU A 286 -3.63 13.07 -15.88
CA GLU A 286 -2.94 13.19 -17.17
C GLU A 286 -1.70 12.29 -17.25
N TYR A 287 -0.91 12.21 -16.18
CA TYR A 287 0.21 11.30 -16.10
C TYR A 287 -0.23 9.84 -16.21
N LEU A 288 -1.28 9.43 -15.49
CA LEU A 288 -1.81 8.07 -15.57
C LEU A 288 -2.39 7.74 -16.96
N ARG A 289 -3.05 8.71 -17.63
CA ARG A 289 -3.48 8.57 -19.03
C ARG A 289 -2.31 8.34 -19.97
N LYS A 290 -1.18 9.04 -19.78
CA LYS A 290 0.05 8.81 -20.57
C LYS A 290 0.60 7.39 -20.39
N LEU A 291 0.40 6.79 -19.21
CA LEU A 291 0.71 5.39 -18.92
C LEU A 291 -0.35 4.40 -19.43
N ARG A 292 -1.33 4.86 -20.23
CA ARG A 292 -2.42 4.05 -20.80
C ARG A 292 -3.39 3.49 -19.75
N VAL A 293 -3.46 4.09 -18.58
CA VAL A 293 -4.52 3.78 -17.61
C VAL A 293 -5.85 4.35 -18.14
N PRO A 294 -6.90 3.53 -18.29
CA PRO A 294 -8.21 4.03 -18.72
C PRO A 294 -8.79 4.98 -17.67
N VAL A 295 -8.97 6.24 -18.04
CA VAL A 295 -9.67 7.23 -17.21
C VAL A 295 -10.99 7.56 -17.89
N LEU A 296 -12.08 7.18 -17.26
CA LEU A 296 -13.44 7.39 -17.73
C LEU A 296 -14.02 8.62 -17.02
N ASP A 297 -14.37 9.62 -17.83
CA ASP A 297 -15.12 10.77 -17.37
C ASP A 297 -16.60 10.37 -17.40
N GLU A 298 -17.27 10.27 -16.25
CA GLU A 298 -18.67 9.84 -16.21
C GLU A 298 -19.64 10.92 -16.69
N SER A 299 -20.80 10.44 -17.19
CA SER A 299 -21.86 11.27 -17.72
C SER A 299 -22.51 12.11 -16.60
N PRO A 300 -22.93 13.36 -16.88
CA PRO A 300 -23.64 14.17 -15.89
C PRO A 300 -24.91 13.44 -15.40
N GLY A 301 -25.01 13.16 -14.09
CA GLY A 301 -26.22 12.64 -13.44
C GLY A 301 -26.12 11.25 -12.78
N GLN A 302 -25.02 10.53 -12.97
CA GLN A 302 -24.81 9.23 -12.31
C GLN A 302 -24.31 9.45 -10.87
N THR A 303 -25.13 9.07 -9.89
CA THR A 303 -24.80 9.22 -8.46
C THR A 303 -24.42 7.86 -7.89
N LEU A 304 -23.17 7.76 -7.43
CA LEU A 304 -22.69 6.56 -6.74
C LEU A 304 -23.34 6.47 -5.36
N ARG A 305 -24.11 5.41 -5.12
CA ARG A 305 -24.65 5.07 -3.80
C ARG A 305 -23.55 4.40 -2.99
N VAL A 306 -23.11 5.09 -1.95
CA VAL A 306 -22.11 4.59 -1.01
C VAL A 306 -22.82 4.04 0.21
N GLN A 307 -22.58 2.77 0.53
CA GLN A 307 -23.13 2.11 1.72
C GLN A 307 -22.04 1.32 2.42
N ASP A 308 -22.25 1.04 3.69
CA ASP A 308 -21.36 0.17 4.47
C ASP A 308 -21.65 -1.29 4.11
N GLU A 309 -20.60 -2.10 4.04
CA GLU A 309 -20.78 -3.55 3.98
C GLU A 309 -21.52 -4.07 5.22
N PRO A 310 -22.19 -5.24 5.12
CA PRO A 310 -22.62 -5.98 6.30
C PRO A 310 -21.45 -6.18 7.28
N ASP A 311 -21.72 -6.03 8.58
CA ASP A 311 -20.71 -6.17 9.64
C ASP A 311 -19.53 -5.19 9.52
N PHE A 312 -19.76 -4.00 8.95
CA PHE A 312 -18.74 -2.96 8.81
C PHE A 312 -18.03 -2.66 10.13
N GLY A 313 -16.70 -2.73 10.10
CA GLY A 313 -15.84 -2.48 11.27
C GLY A 313 -15.71 -3.67 12.22
N MET A 314 -16.48 -4.74 12.04
CA MET A 314 -16.34 -5.96 12.83
C MET A 314 -15.21 -6.82 12.27
N PRO A 315 -14.39 -7.47 13.12
CA PRO A 315 -13.41 -8.45 12.66
C PRO A 315 -14.10 -9.60 11.92
N MET A 316 -13.46 -10.14 10.87
CA MET A 316 -13.97 -11.35 10.23
C MET A 316 -13.99 -12.53 11.21
N SER A 317 -15.09 -13.29 11.22
CA SER A 317 -15.21 -14.50 12.03
C SER A 317 -14.34 -15.65 11.50
N ASP A 318 -14.11 -15.70 10.18
CA ASP A 318 -13.29 -16.72 9.53
C ASP A 318 -11.91 -16.12 9.19
N PRO A 319 -10.79 -16.79 9.55
CA PRO A 319 -9.45 -16.39 9.10
C PRO A 319 -9.30 -16.39 7.57
N PHE A 320 -10.12 -17.16 6.85
CA PHE A 320 -10.12 -17.22 5.40
C PHE A 320 -11.31 -16.47 4.80
N PHE A 321 -11.01 -15.56 3.88
CA PHE A 321 -12.03 -14.95 3.03
C PHE A 321 -12.45 -15.94 1.93
N CYS A 322 -13.30 -16.92 2.25
CA CYS A 322 -13.77 -17.90 1.29
C CYS A 322 -15.28 -18.18 1.42
N LEU A 323 -15.87 -18.59 0.30
CA LEU A 323 -17.20 -19.15 0.26
C LEU A 323 -17.13 -20.58 0.79
N GLN A 324 -17.75 -20.78 1.94
CA GLN A 324 -17.92 -22.08 2.57
C GLN A 324 -18.87 -22.98 1.76
N TYR A 325 -18.94 -24.25 2.15
CA TYR A 325 -19.79 -25.26 1.53
C TYR A 325 -21.22 -24.75 1.27
N LYS A 326 -21.72 -25.02 0.05
CA LYS A 326 -23.09 -24.76 -0.36
C LYS A 326 -23.73 -26.06 -0.82
N GLU A 327 -24.89 -26.35 -0.24
CA GLU A 327 -25.65 -27.56 -0.56
C GLU A 327 -26.00 -27.60 -2.06
N GLY A 328 -25.76 -28.76 -2.68
CA GLY A 328 -25.98 -28.99 -4.11
C GLY A 328 -24.90 -28.45 -5.05
N ILE A 329 -23.79 -27.91 -4.54
CA ILE A 329 -22.67 -27.44 -5.36
C ILE A 329 -21.43 -28.31 -5.12
N ASN A 330 -20.86 -28.87 -6.20
CA ASN A 330 -19.64 -29.69 -6.11
C ASN A 330 -18.41 -28.83 -5.75
N PHE A 331 -17.43 -29.44 -5.08
CA PHE A 331 -16.17 -28.82 -4.67
C PHE A 331 -15.45 -28.12 -5.83
N LYS A 332 -15.40 -28.71 -7.03
CA LYS A 332 -14.74 -28.11 -8.20
C LYS A 332 -15.37 -26.77 -8.59
N ILE A 333 -16.69 -26.67 -8.53
CA ILE A 333 -17.43 -25.44 -8.81
C ILE A 333 -17.16 -24.43 -7.68
N MET A 334 -17.22 -24.85 -6.41
CA MET A 334 -16.89 -24.00 -5.27
C MET A 334 -15.45 -23.45 -5.32
N PHE A 335 -14.49 -24.27 -5.74
CA PHE A 335 -13.10 -23.88 -5.92
C PHE A 335 -12.97 -22.78 -6.99
N LEU A 336 -13.61 -22.96 -8.15
CA LEU A 336 -13.62 -21.95 -9.21
C LEU A 336 -14.39 -20.68 -8.81
N LEU A 337 -15.44 -20.78 -8.02
CA LEU A 337 -16.15 -19.62 -7.49
C LEU A 337 -15.26 -18.80 -6.56
N ASN A 338 -14.57 -19.45 -5.63
CA ASN A 338 -13.59 -18.81 -4.78
C ASN A 338 -12.47 -18.16 -5.62
N ALA A 339 -11.99 -18.83 -6.67
CA ALA A 339 -11.01 -18.26 -7.60
C ALA A 339 -11.49 -16.96 -8.27
N VAL A 340 -12.70 -16.98 -8.83
CA VAL A 340 -13.31 -15.80 -9.48
C VAL A 340 -13.54 -14.67 -8.47
N MET A 341 -13.89 -15.02 -7.23
CA MET A 341 -14.07 -14.07 -6.13
C MET A 341 -12.75 -13.43 -5.70
N HIS A 342 -11.70 -14.23 -5.48
CA HIS A 342 -10.37 -13.74 -5.10
C HIS A 342 -9.70 -12.92 -6.19
N LYS A 343 -10.03 -13.18 -7.47
CA LYS A 343 -9.60 -12.33 -8.59
C LYS A 343 -10.38 -10.99 -8.63
N GLY A 344 -11.41 -10.83 -7.81
CA GLY A 344 -12.26 -9.65 -7.75
C GLY A 344 -13.20 -9.50 -8.95
N ILE A 345 -13.43 -10.56 -9.72
CA ILE A 345 -14.29 -10.50 -10.92
C ILE A 345 -15.77 -10.53 -10.53
N ILE A 346 -16.13 -11.37 -9.55
CA ILE A 346 -17.46 -11.40 -8.93
C ILE A 346 -17.27 -11.17 -7.44
N ASN A 347 -18.02 -10.25 -6.85
CA ASN A 347 -17.97 -10.04 -5.40
C ASN A 347 -18.95 -10.97 -4.66
N GLN A 348 -18.68 -11.22 -3.37
CA GLN A 348 -19.53 -12.05 -2.51
C GLN A 348 -20.99 -11.53 -2.42
N HIS A 349 -21.19 -10.21 -2.47
CA HIS A 349 -22.51 -9.58 -2.35
C HIS A 349 -23.40 -9.73 -3.60
N GLN A 350 -22.83 -10.24 -4.70
CA GLN A 350 -23.55 -10.60 -5.92
C GLN A 350 -23.96 -12.09 -5.94
N MET A 351 -23.39 -12.93 -5.07
CA MET A 351 -23.63 -14.37 -5.03
C MET A 351 -24.85 -14.73 -4.17
N SER A 352 -26.03 -14.33 -4.63
CA SER A 352 -27.32 -14.66 -3.98
C SER A 352 -27.71 -16.13 -4.18
N GLU A 353 -28.71 -16.64 -3.45
CA GLU A 353 -29.26 -17.99 -3.68
C GLU A 353 -29.71 -18.21 -5.14
N LYS A 354 -30.24 -17.17 -5.81
CA LYS A 354 -30.58 -17.24 -7.24
C LYS A 354 -29.37 -17.53 -8.15
N PHE A 355 -28.19 -17.05 -7.76
CA PHE A 355 -26.95 -17.35 -8.47
C PHE A 355 -26.56 -18.82 -8.28
N PHE A 356 -26.72 -19.34 -7.06
CA PHE A 356 -26.46 -20.76 -6.78
C PHE A 356 -27.50 -21.68 -7.44
N ASP A 357 -28.78 -21.28 -7.52
CA ASP A 357 -29.82 -22.03 -8.23
C ASP A 357 -29.49 -22.17 -9.73
N LEU A 358 -28.92 -21.13 -10.34
CA LEU A 358 -28.48 -21.16 -11.73
C LEU A 358 -27.35 -22.19 -11.93
N LEU A 359 -26.42 -22.29 -10.99
CA LEU A 359 -25.38 -23.33 -10.99
C LEU A 359 -25.97 -24.73 -10.80
N ARG A 360 -26.91 -24.90 -9.86
CA ARG A 360 -27.61 -26.19 -9.62
C ARG A 360 -28.41 -26.66 -10.84
N SER A 361 -28.91 -25.72 -11.65
CA SER A 361 -29.75 -26.02 -12.81
C SER A 361 -28.99 -26.56 -14.04
N GLN A 362 -27.66 -26.49 -14.05
CA GLN A 362 -26.83 -26.83 -15.20
C GLN A 362 -25.84 -27.96 -14.90
N PRO A 363 -25.38 -28.72 -15.92
CA PRO A 363 -24.37 -29.76 -15.74
C PRO A 363 -23.04 -29.21 -15.20
N GLU A 364 -22.30 -30.04 -14.47
CA GLU A 364 -21.02 -29.67 -13.86
C GLU A 364 -19.99 -29.22 -14.90
N GLU A 365 -19.88 -29.93 -16.02
CA GLU A 365 -18.90 -29.63 -17.07
C GLU A 365 -19.14 -28.25 -17.67
N LEU A 366 -20.40 -27.89 -17.88
CA LEU A 366 -20.78 -26.59 -18.42
C LEU A 366 -20.42 -25.47 -17.44
N ASN A 367 -20.72 -25.66 -16.15
CA ASN A 367 -20.40 -24.69 -15.10
C ASN A 367 -18.88 -24.48 -14.95
N ILE A 368 -18.09 -25.55 -15.03
CA ILE A 368 -16.62 -25.47 -14.98
C ILE A 368 -16.11 -24.60 -16.13
N VAL A 369 -16.56 -24.86 -17.37
CA VAL A 369 -16.13 -24.10 -18.55
C VAL A 369 -16.60 -22.64 -18.45
N ALA A 370 -17.83 -22.39 -17.99
CA ALA A 370 -18.37 -21.06 -17.81
C ALA A 370 -17.56 -20.25 -16.77
N LEU A 371 -17.27 -20.84 -15.61
CA LEU A 371 -16.49 -20.18 -14.56
C LEU A 371 -15.03 -19.98 -14.98
N LYS A 372 -14.40 -20.92 -15.70
CA LYS A 372 -13.07 -20.72 -16.28
C LYS A 372 -13.06 -19.56 -17.27
N HIS A 373 -14.08 -19.45 -18.11
CA HIS A 373 -14.25 -18.32 -19.03
C HIS A 373 -14.41 -16.99 -18.29
N ILE A 374 -15.27 -16.93 -17.27
CA ILE A 374 -15.44 -15.72 -16.43
C ILE A 374 -14.15 -15.38 -15.69
N CYS A 375 -13.43 -16.38 -15.18
CA CYS A 375 -12.14 -16.20 -14.51
C CYS A 375 -11.09 -15.59 -15.45
N SER A 376 -11.20 -15.76 -16.77
CA SER A 376 -10.30 -15.12 -17.74
C SER A 376 -10.51 -13.61 -17.89
N TYR A 377 -11.62 -13.06 -17.36
CA TYR A 377 -11.91 -11.63 -17.47
C TYR A 377 -10.86 -10.78 -16.76
N LYS A 378 -10.65 -9.57 -17.29
CA LYS A 378 -9.76 -8.58 -16.70
C LYS A 378 -10.49 -7.61 -15.77
N ARG A 379 -11.79 -7.42 -15.99
CA ARG A 379 -12.61 -6.44 -15.26
C ARG A 379 -13.72 -7.13 -14.47
N PRO A 380 -14.12 -6.56 -13.32
CA PRO A 380 -15.25 -7.06 -12.57
C PRO A 380 -16.56 -6.96 -13.35
N VAL A 381 -17.46 -7.88 -13.04
CA VAL A 381 -18.77 -7.99 -13.65
C VAL A 381 -19.77 -7.17 -12.84
N CYS A 382 -20.61 -6.38 -13.53
CA CYS A 382 -21.64 -5.57 -12.88
C CYS A 382 -22.81 -6.40 -12.32
N ASP A 383 -23.16 -7.52 -12.97
CA ASP A 383 -24.26 -8.42 -12.59
C ASP A 383 -23.82 -9.89 -12.80
N ALA A 384 -23.49 -10.56 -11.70
CA ALA A 384 -22.96 -11.93 -11.72
C ALA A 384 -23.96 -12.94 -12.29
N ILE A 385 -25.26 -12.77 -12.00
CA ILE A 385 -26.30 -13.69 -12.47
C ILE A 385 -26.43 -13.58 -13.98
N LYS A 386 -26.56 -12.35 -14.51
CA LYS A 386 -26.66 -12.14 -15.96
C LYS A 386 -25.42 -12.60 -16.70
N ALA A 387 -24.23 -12.36 -16.15
CA ALA A 387 -23.00 -12.80 -16.79
C ALA A 387 -22.90 -14.32 -16.84
N LEU A 388 -23.22 -15.00 -15.74
CA LEU A 388 -23.20 -16.46 -15.71
C LEU A 388 -24.24 -17.05 -16.68
N ASP A 389 -25.49 -16.57 -16.62
CA ASP A 389 -26.56 -16.99 -17.52
C ASP A 389 -26.22 -16.77 -19.01
N SER A 390 -25.62 -15.62 -19.35
CA SER A 390 -25.21 -15.31 -20.72
C SER A 390 -24.12 -16.26 -21.21
N VAL A 391 -23.11 -16.55 -20.37
CA VAL A 391 -22.03 -17.48 -20.72
C VAL A 391 -22.55 -18.91 -20.84
N GLN A 392 -23.42 -19.34 -19.93
CA GLN A 392 -24.05 -20.67 -20.00
C GLN A 392 -24.88 -20.84 -21.28
N LYS A 393 -25.75 -19.87 -21.62
CA LYS A 393 -26.53 -19.87 -22.87
C LYS A 393 -25.63 -19.88 -24.11
N TRP A 394 -24.56 -19.11 -24.10
CA TRP A 394 -23.59 -19.09 -25.18
C TRP A 394 -22.90 -20.45 -25.37
N LEU A 395 -22.51 -21.13 -24.28
CA LEU A 395 -21.91 -22.46 -24.33
C LEU A 395 -22.90 -23.53 -24.82
N LEU A 396 -24.16 -23.47 -24.39
CA LEU A 396 -25.21 -24.38 -24.89
C LEU A 396 -25.41 -24.25 -26.40
N ASN A 397 -25.31 -23.04 -26.93
CA ASN A 397 -25.41 -22.78 -28.37
C ASN A 397 -24.12 -23.15 -29.15
N ASN A 398 -23.01 -23.45 -28.46
CA ASN A 398 -21.70 -23.73 -29.06
C ASN A 398 -21.03 -24.97 -28.43
N PRO A 399 -21.60 -26.17 -28.58
CA PRO A 399 -21.15 -27.37 -27.87
C PRO A 399 -19.69 -27.78 -28.16
N LYS A 400 -19.14 -27.39 -29.32
CA LYS A 400 -17.73 -27.62 -29.69
C LYS A 400 -16.73 -26.98 -28.71
N LEU A 401 -17.15 -25.97 -27.96
CA LEU A 401 -16.30 -25.30 -26.96
C LEU A 401 -16.18 -26.08 -25.65
N LEU A 402 -17.07 -27.06 -25.41
CA LEU A 402 -17.01 -27.96 -24.27
C LEU A 402 -15.99 -29.10 -24.49
N GLU A 403 -15.60 -29.37 -25.75
CA GLU A 403 -14.71 -30.47 -26.15
C GLU A 403 -13.21 -30.13 -26.07
N ARG A 404 -12.82 -28.92 -25.62
CA ARG A 404 -11.40 -28.55 -25.52
C ARG A 404 -10.65 -29.51 -24.59
N PRO A 405 -9.40 -29.92 -24.93
CA PRO A 405 -8.68 -30.93 -24.17
C PRO A 405 -8.52 -30.54 -22.69
N ARG A 406 -8.66 -31.54 -21.81
CA ARG A 406 -8.55 -31.46 -20.35
C ARG A 406 -7.17 -31.04 -19.82
N GLU A 407 -6.23 -30.69 -20.70
CA GLU A 407 -4.84 -30.39 -20.37
C GLU A 407 -4.58 -28.88 -20.39
N MET A 408 -5.20 -28.15 -19.46
CA MET A 408 -4.64 -26.89 -18.94
C MET A 408 -5.07 -26.77 -17.48
N ASP A 409 -4.12 -27.21 -16.64
CA ASP A 409 -3.86 -26.96 -15.23
C ASP A 409 -5.07 -26.79 -14.29
N ASP A 410 -5.22 -27.77 -13.39
CA ASP A 410 -5.90 -27.64 -12.08
C ASP A 410 -5.17 -26.66 -11.14
N VAL A 411 -4.31 -25.80 -11.69
CA VAL A 411 -3.59 -24.75 -10.98
C VAL A 411 -4.28 -23.44 -11.29
N VAL A 412 -5.11 -23.01 -10.34
CA VAL A 412 -5.57 -21.62 -10.30
C VAL A 412 -4.52 -20.83 -9.52
N GLU A 413 -4.01 -19.76 -10.12
CA GLU A 413 -3.20 -18.78 -9.40
C GLU A 413 -4.03 -18.11 -8.30
N VAL A 414 -3.94 -18.66 -7.09
CA VAL A 414 -4.38 -17.98 -5.87
C VAL A 414 -3.21 -17.12 -5.39
N ARG A 415 -3.43 -15.81 -5.28
CA ARG A 415 -2.36 -14.79 -5.23
C ARG A 415 -1.69 -14.60 -3.84
N ARG A 416 -1.36 -15.71 -3.16
CA ARG A 416 -0.58 -15.91 -1.89
C ARG A 416 -1.43 -16.44 -0.71
N LEU A 417 -1.06 -17.65 -0.26
CA LEU A 417 -1.45 -18.27 1.02
C LEU A 417 -0.24 -18.20 1.96
N ILE A 418 -0.29 -17.38 3.00
CA ILE A 418 0.76 -17.29 4.03
C ILE A 418 0.33 -18.14 5.21
N ILE A 419 0.93 -19.32 5.36
CA ILE A 419 0.73 -20.15 6.56
C ILE A 419 1.85 -19.80 7.54
N THR A 420 1.47 -19.23 8.68
CA THR A 420 2.34 -19.11 9.87
C THR A 420 1.97 -20.21 10.86
N PRO A 421 2.83 -20.54 11.85
CA PRO A 421 2.51 -21.55 12.86
C PRO A 421 1.20 -21.31 13.62
N SER A 422 0.71 -20.07 13.67
CA SER A 422 -0.48 -19.67 14.43
C SER A 422 -1.67 -19.23 13.58
N LYS A 423 -1.46 -18.78 12.34
CA LYS A 423 -2.51 -18.21 11.47
C LYS A 423 -2.19 -18.45 9.99
N ALA A 424 -3.23 -18.60 9.19
CA ALA A 424 -3.10 -18.61 7.74
C ALA A 424 -3.79 -17.36 7.17
N TYR A 425 -3.11 -16.64 6.29
CA TYR A 425 -3.59 -15.43 5.64
C TYR A 425 -3.68 -15.65 4.13
N CYS A 426 -4.77 -15.19 3.52
CA CYS A 426 -4.86 -15.06 2.06
C CYS A 426 -4.78 -13.57 1.72
N LEU A 427 -3.62 -13.09 1.27
CA LEU A 427 -3.37 -11.67 0.98
C LEU A 427 -2.83 -11.53 -0.46
N PRO A 428 -3.55 -10.87 -1.39
CA PRO A 428 -2.95 -10.48 -2.67
C PRO A 428 -1.97 -9.30 -2.46
N PRO A 429 -0.98 -9.00 -3.33
CA PRO A 429 -0.51 -9.68 -4.54
C PRO A 429 1.03 -9.53 -4.76
N GLU A 430 1.89 -9.99 -3.87
CA GLU A 430 3.33 -10.01 -4.17
C GLU A 430 3.98 -11.35 -3.85
N VAL A 431 4.74 -11.84 -4.83
CA VAL A 431 5.70 -12.93 -4.70
C VAL A 431 6.94 -12.35 -4.05
N GLU A 432 7.23 -12.74 -2.81
CA GLU A 432 8.51 -12.45 -2.16
C GLU A 432 9.31 -13.75 -2.07
N LEU A 433 10.54 -13.70 -2.58
CA LEU A 433 11.57 -14.71 -2.31
C LEU A 433 12.07 -14.46 -0.87
N SER A 434 11.73 -15.36 0.06
CA SER A 434 12.40 -15.39 1.36
C SER A 434 13.77 -16.03 1.20
N ILE A 435 14.82 -15.24 1.40
CA ILE A 435 16.15 -15.77 1.75
C ILE A 435 16.05 -16.09 3.24
N GLU A 436 16.10 -17.37 3.60
CA GLU A 436 16.31 -17.81 4.99
C GLU A 436 17.70 -17.34 5.45
N PHE A 437 17.77 -16.80 6.67
CA PHE A 437 19.02 -16.67 7.44
C PHE A 437 19.25 -17.93 8.26
#